data_AF-A0A197SV21-F1
#
_entry.id   AF-A0A197SV21-F1
#
_cell.length_a   1.000
_cell.length_b   1.000
_cell.length_c   1.000
_cell.angle_alpha   90.00
_cell.angle_beta   90.00
_cell.angle_gamma   90.00
#
_symmetry.space_group_name_H-M   'P 1'
#
loop_
_entity.id
_entity.type
_entity.pdbx_description
1 polymer ?
#
loop_
_entity_poly.entity_id
_entity_poly.type
_entity_poly.pdbx_seq_one_letter_code
_entity_poly.pdbx_strand_id
1 'polypeptide(L)'
;MPHMDRQEAWSVKAEDRKPEPFPLRTTDPGEDLTYIDPHVRANAEKNGILHASEEVISERHALANAVHGELQQAGLPAYVEFSSSPSEGQPGARVSVNTMDGPAGGVHVGWNPGESLTGAVLGLMEPERLDLPAPVIEYSNRVSSLMDETIKNALALSGFRTRDAGEVNDLDSGIQVVGRQPRQWFIVHILTEGVLGLITAIRSYGSSGDAPDAHAGITAEEKARLSGRGIRIVQEGLHSLTDDDRQELASVFRRLAGAMHSQDMASRGFWAADRSLLELADELCLLPDTPLATAGSSMTSTQVLAAAYLALLGSIKLTEHSIDEGDATAITRTWTGTLLRRLDQAPLEDRQELSRLLDQAAREETDHAHKAFASGFAETIAQTEESN
;
A
#
# COMPACT_ATOMS: atom_id res chain seq x y z
N MET A 1 -27.23 54.44 -17.11
CA MET A 1 -28.00 53.18 -17.27
C MET A 1 -28.45 53.08 -18.71
N PRO A 2 -27.93 52.10 -19.44
CA PRO A 2 -28.80 51.02 -19.92
C PRO A 2 -28.25 49.63 -19.56
N HIS A 3 -29.18 48.77 -19.17
CA HIS A 3 -29.01 47.34 -18.99
C HIS A 3 -28.59 46.71 -20.34
N MET A 4 -27.44 46.04 -20.39
CA MET A 4 -27.14 45.07 -21.44
C MET A 4 -27.14 43.69 -20.82
N ASP A 5 -28.18 42.93 -21.14
CA ASP A 5 -28.25 41.49 -20.99
C ASP A 5 -27.20 40.83 -21.89
N ARG A 6 -26.27 40.11 -21.25
CA ARG A 6 -25.36 39.17 -21.92
C ARG A 6 -25.06 38.02 -20.95
N GLN A 7 -26.03 37.14 -20.79
CA GLN A 7 -25.82 35.79 -20.29
C GLN A 7 -26.38 34.82 -21.34
N GLU A 8 -25.62 34.59 -22.41
CA GLU A 8 -25.82 33.41 -23.24
C GLU A 8 -24.47 32.83 -23.68
N ALA A 9 -24.39 31.51 -23.54
CA ALA A 9 -23.57 30.58 -24.31
C ALA A 9 -22.07 30.42 -23.97
N TRP A 10 -21.78 29.87 -22.79
CA TRP A 10 -20.62 28.98 -22.60
C TRP A 10 -21.10 27.63 -22.03
N SER A 11 -21.92 26.93 -22.81
CA SER A 11 -22.20 25.51 -22.60
C SER A 11 -21.31 24.72 -23.55
N VAL A 12 -20.01 24.63 -23.21
CA VAL A 12 -19.12 23.68 -23.85
C VAL A 12 -19.58 22.30 -23.38
N LYS A 13 -20.18 21.53 -24.29
CA LYS A 13 -20.40 20.11 -24.07
C LYS A 13 -19.03 19.49 -23.77
N ALA A 14 -18.79 19.12 -22.52
CA ALA A 14 -17.74 18.18 -22.19
C ALA A 14 -18.13 16.88 -22.88
N GLU A 15 -17.54 16.65 -24.07
CA GLU A 15 -17.57 15.34 -24.69
C GLU A 15 -16.91 14.38 -23.72
N ASP A 16 -17.75 13.46 -23.24
CA ASP A 16 -17.44 12.35 -22.36
C ASP A 16 -16.51 11.38 -23.10
N ARG A 17 -15.27 11.82 -23.40
CA ARG A 17 -14.19 10.97 -23.89
C ARG A 17 -13.74 10.15 -22.70
N LYS A 18 -14.38 8.99 -22.51
CA LYS A 18 -13.76 7.89 -21.77
C LYS A 18 -12.33 7.73 -22.32
N PRO A 19 -11.29 7.75 -21.48
CA PRO A 19 -9.96 7.38 -21.93
C PRO A 19 -10.09 5.98 -22.52
N GLU A 20 -9.81 5.85 -23.82
CA GLU A 20 -9.70 4.51 -24.40
C GLU A 20 -8.59 3.79 -23.61
N PRO A 21 -8.85 2.60 -23.06
CA PRO A 21 -7.76 1.79 -22.52
C PRO A 21 -6.74 1.64 -23.63
N PHE A 22 -5.49 2.00 -23.33
CA PHE A 22 -4.38 1.83 -24.27
C PHE A 22 -4.50 0.44 -24.91
N PRO A 23 -4.31 0.30 -26.23
CA PRO A 23 -4.22 -1.01 -26.82
C PRO A 23 -3.01 -1.68 -26.17
N LEU A 24 -3.28 -2.56 -25.20
CA LEU A 24 -2.40 -3.67 -24.93
C LEU A 24 -2.26 -4.34 -26.28
N ARG A 25 -1.15 -4.05 -26.95
CA ARG A 25 -0.77 -4.69 -28.20
C ARG A 25 -0.91 -6.17 -27.89
N THR A 26 -1.94 -6.82 -28.43
CA THR A 26 -2.08 -8.28 -28.36
C THR A 26 -0.97 -8.80 -29.26
N THR A 27 0.23 -8.86 -28.71
CA THR A 27 1.41 -9.38 -29.36
C THR A 27 1.16 -10.84 -29.62
N ASP A 28 1.35 -11.22 -30.88
CA ASP A 28 1.49 -12.60 -31.28
C ASP A 28 2.51 -13.26 -30.33
N PRO A 29 2.22 -14.42 -29.70
CA PRO A 29 3.05 -15.01 -28.64
C PRO A 29 4.42 -15.56 -29.11
N GLY A 30 5.04 -14.91 -30.09
CA GLY A 30 6.38 -15.23 -30.61
C GLY A 30 7.20 -14.02 -31.09
N GLU A 31 6.73 -12.78 -30.92
CA GLU A 31 7.61 -11.61 -31.11
C GLU A 31 8.41 -11.34 -29.82
N ASP A 32 9.73 -11.55 -29.88
CA ASP A 32 10.66 -11.14 -28.82
C ASP A 32 10.48 -9.64 -28.57
N LEU A 33 9.87 -9.29 -27.43
CA LEU A 33 9.72 -7.91 -26.96
C LEU A 33 11.10 -7.35 -26.66
N THR A 34 11.66 -6.64 -27.63
CA THR A 34 12.89 -5.88 -27.47
C THR A 34 12.55 -4.45 -27.10
N TYR A 35 12.93 -4.03 -25.89
CA TYR A 35 12.66 -2.67 -25.39
C TYR A 35 13.57 -1.62 -26.05
N ILE A 36 14.71 -2.08 -26.59
CA ILE A 36 15.66 -1.26 -27.33
C ILE A 36 15.75 -1.82 -28.73
N ASP A 37 15.63 -0.95 -29.73
CA ASP A 37 15.90 -1.31 -31.12
C ASP A 37 17.27 -2.02 -31.22
N PRO A 38 17.35 -3.24 -31.79
CA PRO A 38 18.59 -4.01 -31.84
C PRO A 38 19.76 -3.28 -32.51
N HIS A 39 19.49 -2.43 -33.51
CA HIS A 39 20.52 -1.60 -34.14
C HIS A 39 21.01 -0.49 -33.21
N VAL A 40 20.11 0.13 -32.44
CA VAL A 40 20.48 1.12 -31.42
C VAL A 40 21.34 0.48 -30.34
N ARG A 41 20.96 -0.69 -29.83
CA ARG A 41 21.76 -1.44 -28.84
C ARG A 41 23.14 -1.80 -29.39
N ALA A 42 23.22 -2.41 -30.57
CA ALA A 42 24.49 -2.80 -31.17
C ALA A 42 25.42 -1.59 -31.41
N ASN A 43 24.85 -0.43 -31.78
CA ASN A 43 25.62 0.80 -31.93
C ASN A 43 26.10 1.35 -30.58
N ALA A 44 25.27 1.32 -29.53
CA ALA A 44 25.66 1.73 -28.18
C ALA A 44 26.80 0.87 -27.62
N GLU A 45 26.69 -0.45 -27.77
CA GLU A 45 27.71 -1.42 -27.34
C GLU A 45 29.06 -1.21 -28.06
N LYS A 46 29.03 -0.91 -29.36
CA LYS A 46 30.24 -0.56 -30.13
C LYS A 46 30.94 0.68 -29.59
N ASN A 47 30.21 1.58 -28.92
CA ASN A 47 30.74 2.78 -28.29
C ASN A 47 31.02 2.59 -26.78
N GLY A 48 30.96 1.36 -26.28
CA GLY A 48 31.25 1.03 -24.87
C GLY A 48 30.10 1.31 -23.90
N ILE A 49 28.89 1.60 -24.41
CA ILE A 49 27.69 1.77 -23.59
C ILE A 49 26.98 0.41 -23.53
N LEU A 50 27.04 -0.23 -22.37
CA LEU A 50 26.36 -1.51 -22.14
C LEU A 50 24.93 -1.26 -21.66
N HIS A 51 23.99 -2.03 -22.21
CA HIS A 51 22.61 -2.07 -21.75
C HIS A 51 22.38 -3.31 -20.89
N ALA A 52 21.48 -3.21 -19.93
CA ALA A 52 21.07 -4.35 -19.13
C ALA A 52 20.39 -5.42 -20.00
N SER A 53 20.26 -6.64 -19.46
CA SER A 53 19.50 -7.70 -20.12
C SER A 53 18.03 -7.30 -20.33
N GLU A 54 17.34 -7.89 -21.31
CA GLU A 54 15.92 -7.61 -21.57
C GLU A 54 15.04 -7.91 -20.36
N GLU A 55 15.38 -8.94 -19.57
CA GLU A 55 14.70 -9.27 -18.32
C GLU A 55 14.76 -8.09 -17.33
N VAL A 56 15.96 -7.55 -17.08
CA VAL A 56 16.17 -6.41 -16.18
C VAL A 56 15.50 -5.14 -16.71
N ILE A 57 15.51 -4.92 -18.03
CA ILE A 57 14.82 -3.78 -18.64
C ILE A 57 13.30 -3.93 -18.48
N SER A 58 12.76 -5.12 -18.68
CA SER A 58 11.35 -5.44 -18.47
C SER A 58 10.91 -5.17 -17.03
N GLU A 59 11.70 -5.61 -16.04
CA GLU A 59 11.46 -5.31 -14.63
C GLU A 59 11.47 -3.81 -14.33
N ARG A 60 12.41 -3.06 -14.92
CA ARG A 60 12.45 -1.59 -14.78
C ARG A 60 11.22 -0.92 -15.40
N HIS A 61 10.72 -1.40 -16.53
CA HIS A 61 9.47 -0.90 -17.11
C HIS A 61 8.26 -1.22 -16.24
N ALA A 62 8.18 -2.42 -15.67
CA ALA A 62 7.13 -2.77 -14.70
C ALA A 62 7.20 -1.84 -13.47
N LEU A 63 8.39 -1.57 -12.95
CA LEU A 63 8.61 -0.63 -11.85
C LEU A 63 8.20 0.80 -12.23
N ALA A 64 8.54 1.28 -13.42
CA ALA A 64 8.14 2.60 -13.92
C ALA A 64 6.61 2.73 -14.01
N ASN A 65 5.92 1.70 -14.49
CA ASN A 65 4.46 1.68 -14.54
C ASN A 65 3.83 1.71 -13.14
N ALA A 66 4.41 0.99 -12.18
CA ALA A 66 3.97 1.00 -10.78
C ALA A 66 4.16 2.39 -10.14
N VAL A 67 5.34 2.99 -10.32
CA VAL A 67 5.67 4.36 -9.88
C VAL A 67 4.66 5.37 -10.45
N HIS A 68 4.40 5.30 -11.75
CA HIS A 68 3.43 6.15 -12.43
C HIS A 68 2.02 6.00 -11.84
N GLY A 69 1.52 4.78 -11.65
CA GLY A 69 0.20 4.53 -11.09
C GLY A 69 0.05 5.07 -9.66
N GLU A 70 1.08 4.92 -8.83
CA GLU A 70 1.09 5.38 -7.43
C GLU A 70 1.14 6.90 -7.34
N LEU A 71 1.92 7.57 -8.20
CA LEU A 71 1.91 9.04 -8.30
C LEU A 71 0.53 9.57 -8.72
N GLN A 72 -0.12 8.91 -9.68
CA GLN A 72 -1.49 9.27 -10.08
C GLN A 72 -2.51 9.08 -8.95
N GLN A 73 -2.41 7.98 -8.19
CA GLN A 73 -3.27 7.73 -7.02
C GLN A 73 -3.03 8.76 -5.91
N ALA A 74 -1.80 9.26 -5.76
CA ALA A 74 -1.48 10.38 -4.87
C ALA A 74 -1.99 11.74 -5.38
N GLY A 75 -2.64 11.78 -6.54
CA GLY A 75 -3.18 13.01 -7.15
C GLY A 75 -2.11 13.86 -7.85
N LEU A 76 -0.91 13.31 -8.09
CA LEU A 76 0.14 13.98 -8.84
C LEU A 76 -0.02 13.68 -10.33
N PRO A 77 -0.02 14.70 -11.21
CA PRO A 77 0.04 14.44 -12.65
C PRO A 77 1.35 13.74 -12.96
N ALA A 78 1.28 12.57 -13.60
CA ALA A 78 2.45 11.78 -13.94
C ALA A 78 2.28 11.18 -15.34
N TYR A 79 3.41 10.90 -16.00
CA TYR A 79 3.47 10.23 -17.28
C TYR A 79 4.76 9.41 -17.41
N VAL A 80 4.72 8.35 -18.22
CA VAL A 80 5.89 7.53 -18.54
C VAL A 80 6.51 8.06 -19.84
N GLU A 81 7.78 8.44 -19.80
CA GLU A 81 8.56 8.86 -20.95
C GLU A 81 9.17 7.63 -21.63
N PHE A 82 8.81 7.42 -22.89
CA PHE A 82 9.40 6.40 -23.75
C PHE A 82 10.41 7.03 -24.70
N SER A 83 11.54 6.37 -24.90
CA SER A 83 12.63 6.85 -25.79
C SER A 83 12.17 7.11 -27.23
N SER A 84 11.09 6.46 -27.68
CA SER A 84 10.53 6.60 -29.02
C SER A 84 9.56 7.77 -29.18
N SER A 85 9.12 8.41 -28.10
CA SER A 85 8.10 9.47 -28.14
C SER A 85 8.28 10.39 -26.94
N PRO A 86 9.19 11.38 -27.00
CA PRO A 86 9.31 12.34 -25.93
C PRO A 86 7.98 13.11 -25.82
N SER A 87 7.35 13.02 -24.65
CA SER A 87 6.15 13.78 -24.30
C SER A 87 6.52 15.23 -23.99
N GLU A 88 7.11 15.89 -24.99
CA GLU A 88 7.52 17.28 -24.89
C GLU A 88 6.32 18.13 -24.47
N GLY A 89 6.53 18.89 -23.40
CA GLY A 89 5.58 19.88 -22.90
C GLY A 89 4.50 19.41 -21.94
N GLN A 90 4.35 18.11 -21.67
CA GLN A 90 3.38 17.65 -20.66
C GLN A 90 3.86 18.00 -19.24
N PRO A 91 3.15 18.84 -18.47
CA PRO A 91 3.51 19.12 -17.09
C PRO A 91 3.21 17.91 -16.21
N GLY A 92 4.13 17.58 -15.30
CA GLY A 92 3.95 16.46 -14.37
C GLY A 92 5.24 15.77 -13.95
N ALA A 93 5.10 14.77 -13.10
CA ALA A 93 6.15 13.83 -12.75
C ALA A 93 6.43 12.92 -13.95
N ARG A 94 7.59 13.13 -14.56
CA ARG A 94 8.11 12.37 -15.68
C ARG A 94 8.81 11.13 -15.16
N VAL A 95 8.29 9.96 -15.47
CA VAL A 95 8.89 8.67 -15.11
C VAL A 95 9.61 8.11 -16.34
N SER A 96 10.92 7.96 -16.27
CA SER A 96 11.76 7.48 -17.37
C SER A 96 12.54 6.23 -16.98
N VAL A 97 12.78 5.33 -17.94
CA VAL A 97 13.61 4.13 -17.74
C VAL A 97 14.97 4.35 -18.40
N ASN A 98 16.02 4.32 -17.59
CA ASN A 98 17.40 4.26 -18.07
C ASN A 98 17.82 2.79 -18.21
N THR A 99 18.07 2.35 -19.44
CA THR A 99 18.35 0.95 -19.78
C THR A 99 19.82 0.56 -19.67
N MET A 100 20.71 1.47 -19.25
CA MET A 100 22.13 1.16 -19.09
C MET A 100 22.37 0.05 -18.06
N ASP A 101 23.40 -0.75 -18.31
CA ASP A 101 23.94 -1.70 -17.33
C ASP A 101 24.92 -0.96 -16.41
N GLY A 102 24.54 -0.77 -15.15
CA GLY A 102 25.33 0.00 -14.18
C GLY A 102 24.47 0.84 -13.23
N PRO A 103 25.12 1.64 -12.35
CA PRO A 103 24.46 2.36 -11.28
C PRO A 103 23.50 3.45 -11.79
N ALA A 104 23.79 4.05 -12.95
CA ALA A 104 22.93 5.04 -13.60
C ALA A 104 21.67 4.41 -14.26
N GLY A 105 21.70 3.10 -14.54
CA GLY A 105 20.52 2.37 -15.02
C GLY A 105 19.44 2.27 -13.95
N GLY A 106 18.17 2.25 -14.36
CA GLY A 106 17.04 2.12 -13.44
C GLY A 106 15.85 3.00 -13.83
N VAL A 107 14.96 3.23 -12.86
CA VAL A 107 13.79 4.09 -13.03
C VAL A 107 14.10 5.44 -12.40
N HIS A 108 13.86 6.51 -13.15
CA HIS A 108 14.09 7.88 -12.73
C HIS A 108 12.80 8.68 -12.80
N VAL A 109 12.59 9.57 -11.85
CA VAL A 109 11.44 10.46 -11.77
C VAL A 109 11.94 11.89 -11.64
N GLY A 110 11.48 12.78 -12.51
CA GLY A 110 11.76 14.21 -12.42
C GLY A 110 10.52 15.05 -12.64
N TRP A 111 10.49 16.25 -12.09
CA TRP A 111 9.39 17.18 -12.36
C TRP A 111 9.57 17.94 -13.67
N ASN A 112 8.59 17.84 -14.58
CA ASN A 112 8.47 18.70 -15.75
C ASN A 112 7.45 19.82 -15.45
N PRO A 113 7.86 21.10 -15.38
CA PRO A 113 6.94 22.20 -15.10
C PRO A 113 6.06 22.60 -16.31
N GLY A 114 6.28 21.97 -17.48
CA GLY A 114 5.56 22.26 -18.72
C GLY A 114 6.20 23.39 -19.55
N GLU A 115 5.78 23.48 -20.81
CA GLU A 115 6.35 24.40 -21.81
C GLU A 115 6.36 25.87 -21.39
N SER A 116 5.33 26.33 -20.67
CA SER A 116 5.20 27.75 -20.30
C SER A 116 6.34 28.21 -19.39
N LEU A 117 6.64 27.44 -18.33
CA LEU A 117 7.73 27.79 -17.41
C LEU A 117 9.08 27.51 -18.06
N THR A 118 9.23 26.38 -18.74
CA THR A 118 10.47 26.03 -19.46
C THR A 118 10.83 27.08 -20.51
N GLY A 119 9.85 27.53 -21.31
CA GLY A 119 10.04 28.58 -22.31
C GLY A 119 10.37 29.94 -21.70
N ALA A 120 9.75 30.29 -20.56
CA ALA A 120 10.07 31.52 -19.83
C ALA A 120 11.52 31.51 -19.31
N VAL A 121 12.00 30.37 -18.79
CA VAL A 121 13.39 30.21 -18.34
C VAL A 121 14.37 30.27 -19.51
N LEU A 122 14.09 29.54 -20.60
CA LEU A 122 14.95 29.53 -21.79
C LEU A 122 15.05 30.91 -22.45
N GLY A 123 13.94 31.66 -22.54
CA GLY A 123 13.93 33.03 -23.08
C GLY A 123 14.72 34.05 -22.26
N LEU A 124 15.10 33.72 -21.01
CA LEU A 124 16.00 34.53 -20.18
C LEU A 124 17.48 34.20 -20.41
N MET A 125 17.79 33.08 -21.07
CA MET A 125 19.16 32.70 -21.41
C MET A 125 19.62 33.26 -22.77
N GLU A 126 18.79 34.05 -23.45
CA GLU A 126 19.18 34.73 -24.68
C GLU A 126 20.30 35.77 -24.42
N PRO A 127 21.37 35.80 -25.22
CA PRO A 127 22.60 36.57 -24.94
C PRO A 127 22.40 38.09 -24.83
N GLU A 128 21.27 38.62 -25.30
CA GLU A 128 20.91 40.04 -25.20
C GLU A 128 20.19 40.42 -23.89
N ARG A 129 19.88 39.45 -23.02
CA ARG A 129 19.07 39.60 -21.79
C ARG A 129 19.75 39.15 -20.50
N LEU A 130 21.08 39.03 -20.52
CA LEU A 130 21.88 38.63 -19.35
C LEU A 130 21.77 39.60 -18.15
N ASP A 131 21.26 40.81 -18.39
CA ASP A 131 21.01 41.84 -17.38
C ASP A 131 19.58 41.72 -16.81
N LEU A 132 19.34 40.63 -16.04
CA LEU A 132 18.26 40.37 -15.05
C LEU A 132 16.86 39.82 -15.52
N PRO A 133 16.13 39.05 -14.65
CA PRO A 133 16.44 38.82 -13.25
C PRO A 133 16.49 37.33 -12.79
N ALA A 134 17.45 37.05 -11.90
CA ALA A 134 17.56 35.83 -11.08
C ALA A 134 16.25 35.25 -10.49
N PRO A 135 15.18 36.01 -10.17
CA PRO A 135 13.96 35.49 -9.57
C PRO A 135 13.18 34.48 -10.40
N VAL A 136 13.19 34.51 -11.74
CA VAL A 136 12.45 33.50 -12.53
C VAL A 136 13.18 32.16 -12.52
N ILE A 137 14.50 32.19 -12.63
CA ILE A 137 15.36 30.99 -12.49
C ILE A 137 15.27 30.46 -11.07
N GLU A 138 15.38 31.33 -10.06
CA GLU A 138 15.24 30.98 -8.64
C GLU A 138 13.85 30.41 -8.35
N TYR A 139 12.79 31.01 -8.89
CA TYR A 139 11.42 30.52 -8.77
C TYR A 139 11.26 29.14 -9.41
N SER A 140 11.76 28.94 -10.63
CA SER A 140 11.73 27.65 -11.31
C SER A 140 12.45 26.57 -10.50
N ASN A 141 13.67 26.86 -10.03
CA ASN A 141 14.43 25.93 -9.20
C ASN A 141 13.70 25.61 -7.90
N ARG A 142 13.12 26.61 -7.24
CA ARG A 142 12.33 26.42 -6.02
C ARG A 142 11.10 25.55 -6.26
N VAL A 143 10.39 25.76 -7.36
CA VAL A 143 9.24 24.91 -7.74
C VAL A 143 9.71 23.48 -7.98
N SER A 144 10.77 23.26 -8.77
CA SER A 144 11.30 21.91 -9.02
C SER A 144 11.71 21.21 -7.73
N SER A 145 12.46 21.86 -6.84
CA SER A 145 12.85 21.26 -5.55
C SER A 145 11.64 20.91 -4.66
N LEU A 146 10.62 21.78 -4.61
CA LEU A 146 9.39 21.47 -3.86
C LEU A 146 8.64 20.27 -4.46
N MET A 147 8.60 20.17 -5.79
CA MET A 147 7.95 19.07 -6.46
C MET A 147 8.73 17.76 -6.34
N ASP A 148 10.05 17.79 -6.43
CA ASP A 148 10.91 16.62 -6.19
C ASP A 148 10.73 16.11 -4.76
N GLU A 149 10.75 16.98 -3.74
CA GLU A 149 10.46 16.58 -2.36
C GLU A 149 9.04 16.00 -2.21
N THR A 150 8.05 16.57 -2.90
CA THR A 150 6.68 16.06 -2.88
C THR A 150 6.59 14.67 -3.51
N ILE A 151 7.21 14.46 -4.66
CA ILE A 151 7.27 13.17 -5.37
C ILE A 151 8.00 12.15 -4.49
N LYS A 152 9.16 12.51 -3.92
CA LYS A 152 9.95 11.65 -3.05
C LYS A 152 9.14 11.16 -1.85
N ASN A 153 8.40 12.06 -1.21
CA ASN A 153 7.53 11.72 -0.08
C ASN A 153 6.36 10.83 -0.49
N ALA A 154 5.70 11.12 -1.63
CA ALA A 154 4.62 10.28 -2.15
C ALA A 154 5.12 8.86 -2.46
N LEU A 155 6.28 8.74 -3.11
CA LEU A 155 6.91 7.45 -3.41
C LEU A 155 7.29 6.68 -2.14
N ALA A 156 7.86 7.36 -1.13
CA ALA A 156 8.20 6.74 0.14
C ALA A 156 6.96 6.19 0.86
N LEU A 157 5.86 6.96 0.88
CA LEU A 157 4.58 6.53 1.45
C LEU A 157 3.97 5.34 0.68
N SER A 158 4.15 5.29 -0.64
CA SER A 158 3.77 4.14 -1.49
C SER A 158 4.72 2.94 -1.40
N GLY A 159 5.72 3.00 -0.52
CA GLY A 159 6.67 1.92 -0.27
C GLY A 159 7.80 1.84 -1.29
N PHE A 160 8.07 2.88 -2.07
CA PHE A 160 9.26 2.91 -2.92
C PHE A 160 10.47 3.41 -2.15
N ARG A 161 11.63 2.81 -2.45
CA ARG A 161 12.93 3.30 -1.99
C ARG A 161 13.51 4.22 -3.06
N THR A 162 13.83 5.43 -2.64
CA THR A 162 14.33 6.48 -3.53
C THR A 162 15.71 6.94 -3.09
N ARG A 163 16.51 7.41 -4.06
CA ARG A 163 17.76 8.14 -3.84
C ARG A 163 17.82 9.34 -4.77
N ASP A 164 18.67 10.31 -4.45
CA ASP A 164 18.91 11.43 -5.35
C ASP A 164 19.62 10.91 -6.61
N ALA A 165 19.12 11.27 -7.80
CA ALA A 165 19.75 10.89 -9.06
C ALA A 165 21.16 11.50 -9.18
N GLY A 166 21.38 12.67 -8.60
CA GLY A 166 22.67 13.35 -8.58
C GLY A 166 23.75 12.60 -7.79
N GLU A 167 23.38 11.78 -6.80
CA GLU A 167 24.33 10.92 -6.07
C GLU A 167 24.94 9.81 -6.94
N VAL A 168 24.34 9.56 -8.09
CA VAL A 168 24.63 8.42 -8.97
C VAL A 168 25.29 8.91 -10.25
N ASN A 169 24.83 10.06 -10.74
CA ASN A 169 25.36 10.74 -11.90
C ASN A 169 25.16 12.24 -11.69
N ASP A 170 26.26 12.99 -11.57
CA ASP A 170 26.23 14.46 -11.34
C ASP A 170 25.45 15.24 -12.42
N LEU A 171 25.18 14.62 -13.57
CA LEU A 171 24.43 15.20 -14.68
C LEU A 171 22.92 14.93 -14.61
N ASP A 172 22.48 13.97 -13.80
CA ASP A 172 21.08 13.59 -13.67
C ASP A 172 20.44 14.37 -12.52
N SER A 173 19.37 15.09 -12.82
CA SER A 173 18.51 15.72 -11.81
C SER A 173 17.29 14.86 -11.53
N GLY A 174 16.88 14.77 -10.27
CA GLY A 174 15.62 14.15 -9.87
C GLY A 174 15.82 12.97 -8.93
N ILE A 175 14.95 11.97 -9.03
CA ILE A 175 14.81 10.90 -8.06
C ILE A 175 14.99 9.56 -8.76
N GLN A 176 15.95 8.76 -8.33
CA GLN A 176 16.06 7.38 -8.78
C GLN A 176 15.28 6.45 -7.85
N VAL A 177 14.44 5.60 -8.43
CA VAL A 177 13.71 4.54 -7.72
C VAL A 177 14.54 3.27 -7.74
N VAL A 178 15.00 2.86 -6.56
CA VAL A 178 15.89 1.70 -6.37
C VAL A 178 15.09 0.39 -6.28
N GLY A 179 13.81 0.48 -5.92
CA GLY A 179 12.89 -0.64 -5.84
C GLY A 179 11.78 -0.35 -4.85
N ARG A 180 11.11 -1.41 -4.40
CA ARG A 180 10.04 -1.33 -3.40
C ARG A 180 10.50 -1.88 -2.06
N GLN A 181 9.79 -1.50 -1.00
CA GLN A 181 9.86 -2.02 0.35
C GLN A 181 8.43 -2.22 0.85
N PRO A 182 8.21 -3.17 1.78
CA PRO A 182 6.89 -3.39 2.34
C PRO A 182 6.35 -2.11 2.99
N ARG A 183 5.12 -1.75 2.67
CA ARG A 183 4.39 -0.62 3.26
C ARG A 183 3.96 -1.01 4.68
N GLN A 184 4.81 -0.72 5.66
CA GLN A 184 4.54 -1.05 7.06
C GLN A 184 3.18 -0.52 7.53
N TRP A 185 2.80 0.70 7.14
CA TRP A 185 1.48 1.26 7.46
C TRP A 185 0.31 0.44 6.89
N PHE A 186 0.46 -0.13 5.70
CA PHE A 186 -0.57 -0.95 5.05
C PHE A 186 -0.72 -2.30 5.74
N ILE A 187 0.41 -2.93 6.10
CA ILE A 187 0.44 -4.19 6.86
C ILE A 187 -0.18 -3.99 8.24
N VAL A 188 0.21 -2.94 8.97
CA VAL A 188 -0.40 -2.55 10.25
C VAL A 188 -1.91 -2.34 10.08
N HIS A 189 -2.33 -1.65 9.02
CA HIS A 189 -3.74 -1.37 8.75
C HIS A 189 -4.55 -2.66 8.53
N ILE A 190 -4.08 -3.57 7.67
CA ILE A 190 -4.77 -4.83 7.38
C ILE A 190 -4.86 -5.71 8.63
N LEU A 191 -3.75 -5.86 9.36
CA LEU A 191 -3.74 -6.67 10.56
C LEU A 191 -4.64 -6.07 11.65
N THR A 192 -4.66 -4.74 11.78
CA THR A 192 -5.55 -4.04 12.73
C THR A 192 -7.02 -4.22 12.35
N GLU A 193 -7.38 -4.06 11.07
CA GLU A 193 -8.73 -4.32 10.54
C GLU A 193 -9.15 -5.77 10.86
N GLY A 194 -8.25 -6.73 10.63
CA GLY A 194 -8.45 -8.13 10.95
C GLY A 194 -8.66 -8.41 12.44
N VAL A 195 -7.84 -7.83 13.33
CA VAL A 195 -7.94 -8.02 14.79
C VAL A 195 -9.22 -7.42 15.34
N LEU A 196 -9.51 -6.15 15.05
CA LEU A 196 -10.75 -5.48 15.48
C LEU A 196 -11.97 -6.24 14.98
N GLY A 197 -11.88 -6.64 13.73
CA GLY A 197 -12.85 -7.41 13.04
C GLY A 197 -13.21 -8.75 13.65
N LEU A 198 -12.20 -9.57 13.91
CA LEU A 198 -12.37 -10.89 14.53
C LEU A 198 -12.98 -10.77 15.93
N ILE A 199 -12.47 -9.85 16.76
CA ILE A 199 -13.01 -9.64 18.11
C ILE A 199 -14.47 -9.20 18.05
N THR A 200 -14.82 -8.30 17.13
CA THR A 200 -16.19 -7.82 16.95
C THR A 200 -17.10 -8.93 16.44
N ALA A 201 -16.63 -9.75 15.50
CA ALA A 201 -17.39 -10.91 15.02
C ALA A 201 -17.65 -11.92 16.14
N ILE A 202 -16.66 -12.20 17.00
CA ILE A 202 -16.83 -13.07 18.18
C ILE A 202 -17.86 -12.49 19.15
N ARG A 203 -17.83 -11.18 19.42
CA ARG A 203 -18.71 -10.49 20.38
C ARG A 203 -20.15 -10.37 19.88
N SER A 204 -20.32 -10.01 18.61
CA SER A 204 -21.63 -9.75 17.98
C SER A 204 -22.34 -11.03 17.56
N TYR A 205 -21.65 -12.16 17.51
CA TYR A 205 -22.27 -13.44 17.18
C TYR A 205 -23.40 -13.73 18.17
N GLY A 206 -24.64 -13.83 17.71
CA GLY A 206 -25.83 -14.05 18.55
C GLY A 206 -26.43 -15.42 18.28
N SER A 207 -27.09 -16.02 19.29
CA SER A 207 -27.96 -17.17 19.01
C SER A 207 -29.10 -16.67 18.14
N SER A 208 -29.15 -17.07 16.87
CA SER A 208 -30.29 -16.82 15.99
C SER A 208 -31.54 -17.40 16.66
N GLY A 209 -32.32 -16.54 17.33
CA GLY A 209 -33.18 -16.91 18.44
C GLY A 209 -34.50 -17.60 18.11
N ASP A 210 -34.81 -17.87 16.85
CA ASP A 210 -36.18 -18.29 16.47
C ASP A 210 -36.28 -19.67 15.80
N ALA A 211 -35.17 -20.40 15.66
CA ALA A 211 -35.23 -21.77 15.16
C ALA A 211 -35.42 -22.77 16.32
N PRO A 212 -36.53 -23.53 16.37
CA PRO A 212 -36.79 -24.52 17.44
C PRO A 212 -35.76 -25.67 17.47
N ASP A 213 -34.97 -25.83 16.41
CA ASP A 213 -33.87 -26.79 16.30
C ASP A 213 -32.47 -26.12 16.38
N ALA A 214 -32.38 -24.88 16.87
CA ALA A 214 -31.11 -24.15 16.92
C ALA A 214 -30.08 -24.90 17.79
N HIS A 215 -28.98 -25.31 17.17
CA HIS A 215 -27.79 -25.77 17.86
C HIS A 215 -27.41 -24.77 18.97
N ALA A 216 -26.93 -25.29 20.11
CA ALA A 216 -26.52 -24.45 21.22
C ALA A 216 -25.43 -23.49 20.75
N GLY A 217 -25.81 -22.23 20.49
CA GLY A 217 -24.89 -21.21 20.04
C GLY A 217 -23.80 -20.94 21.08
N ILE A 218 -22.73 -20.26 20.65
CA ILE A 218 -21.59 -19.90 21.51
C ILE A 218 -22.09 -19.24 22.80
N THR A 219 -21.72 -19.80 23.95
CA THR A 219 -22.11 -19.22 25.24
C THR A 219 -21.46 -17.85 25.44
N ALA A 220 -22.06 -16.99 26.25
CA ALA A 220 -21.47 -15.68 26.57
C ALA A 220 -20.08 -15.81 27.21
N GLU A 221 -19.86 -16.86 28.02
CA GLU A 221 -18.58 -17.17 28.64
C GLU A 221 -17.52 -17.56 27.61
N GLU A 222 -17.86 -18.38 26.62
CA GLU A 222 -16.94 -18.74 25.54
C GLU A 222 -16.59 -17.54 24.66
N LYS A 223 -17.56 -16.66 24.35
CA LYS A 223 -17.28 -15.39 23.63
C LYS A 223 -16.32 -14.50 24.42
N ALA A 224 -16.54 -14.36 25.72
CA ALA A 224 -15.67 -13.58 26.59
C ALA A 224 -14.26 -14.19 26.66
N ARG A 225 -14.15 -15.53 26.72
CA ARG A 225 -12.87 -16.24 26.70
C ARG A 225 -12.12 -16.07 25.38
N LEU A 226 -12.82 -16.23 24.25
CA LEU A 226 -12.26 -16.09 22.90
C LEU A 226 -11.77 -14.66 22.63
N SER A 227 -12.64 -13.66 22.84
CA SER A 227 -12.27 -12.26 22.65
C SER A 227 -11.21 -11.79 23.65
N GLY A 228 -11.33 -12.20 24.91
CA GLY A 228 -10.41 -11.82 25.99
C GLY A 228 -8.97 -12.27 25.76
N ARG A 229 -8.74 -13.42 25.10
CA ARG A 229 -7.39 -13.85 24.74
C ARG A 229 -6.76 -12.92 23.69
N GLY A 230 -7.48 -12.60 22.62
CA GLY A 230 -6.96 -11.69 21.58
C GLY A 230 -6.68 -10.29 22.13
N ILE A 231 -7.59 -9.77 22.96
CA ILE A 231 -7.42 -8.47 23.64
C ILE A 231 -6.16 -8.48 24.51
N ARG A 232 -5.95 -9.55 25.29
CA ARG A 232 -4.78 -9.67 26.14
C ARG A 232 -3.48 -9.69 25.34
N ILE A 233 -3.42 -10.44 24.23
CA ILE A 233 -2.22 -10.49 23.38
C ILE A 233 -1.91 -9.11 22.80
N VAL A 234 -2.92 -8.37 22.34
CA VAL A 234 -2.73 -7.00 21.83
C VAL A 234 -2.26 -6.07 22.94
N GLN A 235 -2.86 -6.11 24.13
CA GLN A 235 -2.47 -5.29 25.27
C GLN A 235 -1.03 -5.60 25.70
N GLU A 236 -0.70 -6.88 25.95
CA GLU A 236 0.66 -7.32 26.33
C GLU A 236 1.68 -6.89 25.26
N GLY A 237 1.35 -7.05 23.98
CA GLY A 237 2.19 -6.62 22.88
C GLY A 237 2.38 -5.10 22.81
N LEU A 238 1.30 -4.32 22.93
CA LEU A 238 1.34 -2.85 22.95
C LEU A 238 2.24 -2.30 24.04
N HIS A 239 2.33 -2.97 25.20
CA HIS A 239 3.22 -2.56 26.29
C HIS A 239 4.67 -2.97 26.10
N SER A 240 4.96 -3.88 25.16
CA SER A 240 6.33 -4.18 24.74
C SER A 240 6.86 -3.22 23.67
N LEU A 241 5.99 -2.39 23.08
CA LEU A 241 6.35 -1.36 22.12
C LEU A 241 6.95 -0.13 22.80
N THR A 242 7.66 0.69 22.01
CA THR A 242 8.03 2.04 22.45
C THR A 242 6.79 2.90 22.68
N ASP A 243 6.92 3.98 23.47
CA ASP A 243 5.80 4.89 23.73
C ASP A 243 5.24 5.50 22.43
N ASP A 244 6.10 5.81 21.46
CA ASP A 244 5.74 6.38 20.17
C ASP A 244 4.96 5.35 19.32
N ASP A 245 5.50 4.14 19.16
CA ASP A 245 4.84 3.05 18.41
C ASP A 245 3.48 2.67 19.03
N ARG A 246 3.40 2.66 20.37
CA ARG A 246 2.15 2.39 21.09
C ARG A 246 1.11 3.47 20.83
N GLN A 247 1.49 4.75 20.83
CA GLN A 247 0.59 5.86 20.52
C GLN A 247 0.13 5.83 19.07
N GLU A 248 1.04 5.53 18.14
CA GLU A 248 0.71 5.38 16.72
C GLU A 248 -0.31 4.25 16.51
N LEU A 249 -0.03 3.06 17.05
CA LEU A 249 -0.93 1.92 16.91
C LEU A 249 -2.30 2.17 17.57
N ALA A 250 -2.33 2.83 18.73
CA ALA A 250 -3.57 3.28 19.35
C ALA A 250 -4.37 4.25 18.46
N SER A 251 -3.70 5.17 17.75
CA SER A 251 -4.37 6.04 16.78
C SER A 251 -4.93 5.24 15.60
N VAL A 252 -4.20 4.23 15.11
CA VAL A 252 -4.67 3.36 14.03
C VAL A 252 -5.93 2.60 14.45
N PHE A 253 -5.94 2.00 15.64
CA PHE A 253 -7.12 1.31 16.20
C PHE A 253 -8.36 2.22 16.22
N ARG A 254 -8.25 3.42 16.79
CA ARG A 254 -9.39 4.36 16.88
C ARG A 254 -9.88 4.81 15.51
N ARG A 255 -8.96 5.10 14.57
CA ARG A 255 -9.30 5.53 13.22
C ARG A 255 -10.05 4.43 12.46
N LEU A 256 -9.55 3.20 12.54
CA LEU A 256 -10.17 2.03 11.91
C LEU A 256 -11.51 1.68 12.54
N ALA A 257 -11.61 1.68 13.87
CA ALA A 257 -12.89 1.48 14.55
C ALA A 257 -13.93 2.53 14.14
N GLY A 258 -13.52 3.80 14.02
CA GLY A 258 -14.39 4.87 13.51
C GLY A 258 -14.82 4.66 12.05
N ALA A 259 -13.90 4.22 11.18
CA ALA A 259 -14.21 3.90 9.79
C ALA A 259 -15.16 2.70 9.65
N MET A 260 -14.92 1.62 10.41
CA MET A 260 -15.77 0.43 10.45
C MET A 260 -17.15 0.71 11.06
N HIS A 261 -17.23 1.61 12.04
CA HIS A 261 -18.49 2.06 12.63
C HIS A 261 -19.31 2.96 11.68
N SER A 262 -18.66 3.60 10.70
CA SER A 262 -19.34 4.53 9.80
C SER A 262 -20.46 3.85 9.00
N GLN A 263 -21.56 4.57 8.80
CA GLN A 263 -22.75 4.06 8.13
C GLN A 263 -22.50 3.61 6.67
N ASP A 264 -21.45 4.11 6.01
CA ASP A 264 -21.10 3.68 4.65
C ASP A 264 -20.73 2.19 4.63
N MET A 265 -19.93 1.74 5.59
CA MET A 265 -19.52 0.34 5.70
C MET A 265 -20.70 -0.57 6.10
N ALA A 266 -21.60 -0.06 6.95
CA ALA A 266 -22.83 -0.77 7.27
C ALA A 266 -23.78 -0.90 6.07
N SER A 267 -23.91 0.17 5.27
CA SER A 267 -24.78 0.19 4.08
C SER A 267 -24.33 -0.77 2.97
N ARG A 268 -23.04 -1.08 2.93
CA ARG A 268 -22.46 -2.09 2.02
C ARG A 268 -22.63 -3.53 2.52
N GLY A 269 -23.35 -3.71 3.63
CA GLY A 269 -23.62 -5.03 4.20
C GLY A 269 -22.40 -5.70 4.83
N PHE A 270 -21.31 -4.96 5.04
CA PHE A 270 -20.13 -5.52 5.70
C PHE A 270 -20.32 -5.62 7.22
N TRP A 271 -21.10 -4.72 7.84
CA TRP A 271 -21.22 -4.63 9.31
C TRP A 271 -22.60 -4.15 9.77
N ALA A 272 -23.04 -4.60 10.95
CA ALA A 272 -23.95 -3.80 11.75
C ALA A 272 -23.12 -2.74 12.48
N ALA A 273 -23.53 -1.47 12.43
CA ALA A 273 -22.84 -0.41 13.16
C ALA A 273 -22.94 -0.70 14.67
N ASP A 274 -21.90 -1.29 15.24
CA ASP A 274 -21.83 -1.64 16.65
C ASP A 274 -20.97 -0.61 17.38
N ARG A 275 -21.52 -0.06 18.46
CA ARG A 275 -20.80 0.85 19.35
C ARG A 275 -19.63 0.14 20.05
N SER A 276 -19.71 -1.20 20.18
CA SER A 276 -18.66 -2.02 20.76
C SER A 276 -17.33 -1.92 20.02
N LEU A 277 -17.31 -1.53 18.73
CA LEU A 277 -16.07 -1.29 17.97
C LEU A 277 -15.27 -0.10 18.52
N LEU A 278 -15.96 1.00 18.86
CA LEU A 278 -15.31 2.19 19.40
C LEU A 278 -14.79 1.91 20.81
N GLU A 279 -15.58 1.21 21.63
CA GLU A 279 -15.21 0.81 22.98
C GLU A 279 -14.04 -0.19 22.97
N LEU A 280 -14.02 -1.12 22.00
CA LEU A 280 -12.93 -2.08 21.81
C LEU A 280 -11.61 -1.38 21.50
N ALA A 281 -11.59 -0.34 20.65
CA ALA A 281 -10.35 0.37 20.35
C ALA A 281 -9.72 0.99 21.61
N ASP A 282 -10.54 1.54 22.51
CA ASP A 282 -10.06 2.06 23.78
C ASP A 282 -9.67 0.94 24.76
N GLU A 283 -10.43 -0.15 24.80
CA GLU A 283 -10.14 -1.35 25.61
C GLU A 283 -8.78 -1.97 25.25
N LEU A 284 -8.46 -2.09 23.96
CA LEU A 284 -7.17 -2.60 23.49
C LEU A 284 -5.99 -1.72 23.94
N CYS A 285 -6.22 -0.43 24.22
CA CYS A 285 -5.19 0.51 24.64
C CYS A 285 -5.01 0.59 26.17
N LEU A 286 -5.80 -0.16 26.95
CA LEU A 286 -5.70 -0.16 28.42
C LEU A 286 -4.42 -0.89 28.89
N LEU A 287 -3.95 -0.51 30.09
CA LEU A 287 -2.92 -1.29 30.78
C LEU A 287 -3.49 -2.64 31.23
N PRO A 288 -2.78 -3.77 31.04
CA PRO A 288 -3.16 -5.03 31.62
C PRO A 288 -3.06 -4.91 33.14
N ASP A 289 -4.02 -5.50 33.84
CA ASP A 289 -4.06 -5.52 35.31
C ASP A 289 -2.89 -6.32 35.92
N THR A 290 -2.18 -7.11 35.10
CA THR A 290 -1.09 -7.98 35.54
C THR A 290 0.26 -7.35 35.20
N PRO A 291 1.17 -7.17 36.19
CA PRO A 291 2.50 -6.66 35.92
C PRO A 291 3.25 -7.59 34.97
N LEU A 292 3.66 -7.05 33.82
CA LEU A 292 4.42 -7.79 32.80
C LEU A 292 5.76 -8.25 33.39
N ALA A 293 6.04 -9.55 33.23
CA ALA A 293 7.39 -10.05 33.44
C ALA A 293 8.32 -9.32 32.46
N THR A 294 9.42 -8.76 32.96
CA THR A 294 10.42 -8.05 32.15
C THR A 294 10.95 -8.95 31.04
N ALA A 295 10.40 -8.82 29.83
CA ALA A 295 10.72 -9.65 28.67
C ALA A 295 11.76 -8.95 27.78
N GLY A 296 12.76 -9.73 27.35
CA GLY A 296 13.99 -9.26 26.73
C GLY A 296 13.97 -9.12 25.20
N SER A 297 12.83 -8.83 24.58
CA SER A 297 12.76 -8.59 23.13
C SER A 297 11.77 -7.48 22.81
N SER A 298 12.24 -6.42 22.15
CA SER A 298 11.38 -5.37 21.59
C SER A 298 10.65 -5.97 20.38
N MET A 299 9.34 -6.14 20.47
CA MET A 299 8.51 -6.49 19.30
C MET A 299 8.18 -5.22 18.49
N THR A 300 7.89 -5.39 17.21
CA THR A 300 7.30 -4.32 16.38
C THR A 300 5.77 -4.37 16.46
N SER A 301 5.12 -3.25 16.12
CA SER A 301 3.65 -3.19 16.03
C SER A 301 3.06 -4.25 15.09
N THR A 302 3.73 -4.51 13.96
CA THR A 302 3.34 -5.56 13.00
C THR A 302 3.44 -6.98 13.56
N GLN A 303 4.48 -7.28 14.34
CA GLN A 303 4.64 -8.58 15.00
C GLN A 303 3.54 -8.83 16.04
N VAL A 304 3.26 -7.82 16.87
CA VAL A 304 2.18 -7.87 17.87
C VAL A 304 0.83 -8.15 17.21
N LEU A 305 0.52 -7.44 16.13
CA LEU A 305 -0.75 -7.61 15.42
C LEU A 305 -0.85 -8.96 14.70
N ALA A 306 0.24 -9.44 14.08
CA ALA A 306 0.27 -10.76 13.43
C ALA A 306 0.03 -11.89 14.45
N ALA A 307 0.68 -11.82 15.62
CA ALA A 307 0.48 -12.76 16.72
C ALA A 307 -0.97 -12.73 17.24
N ALA A 308 -1.53 -11.54 17.46
CA ALA A 308 -2.92 -11.39 17.89
C ALA A 308 -3.90 -11.97 16.87
N TYR A 309 -3.69 -11.69 15.58
CA TYR A 309 -4.54 -12.19 14.50
C TYR A 309 -4.56 -13.72 14.43
N LEU A 310 -3.38 -14.37 14.45
CA LEU A 310 -3.27 -15.82 14.44
C LEU A 310 -3.86 -16.47 15.69
N ALA A 311 -3.62 -15.88 16.86
CA ALA A 311 -4.17 -16.40 18.11
C ALA A 311 -5.70 -16.34 18.13
N LEU A 312 -6.30 -15.27 17.59
CA LEU A 312 -7.76 -15.14 17.44
C LEU A 312 -8.32 -16.21 16.50
N LEU A 313 -7.75 -16.36 15.31
CA LEU A 313 -8.18 -17.39 14.35
C LEU A 313 -8.02 -18.81 14.89
N GLY A 314 -6.88 -19.11 15.51
CA GLY A 314 -6.62 -20.42 16.12
C GLY A 314 -7.57 -20.71 17.28
N SER A 315 -7.90 -19.70 18.09
CA SER A 315 -8.86 -19.85 19.18
C SER A 315 -10.26 -20.18 18.65
N ILE A 316 -10.73 -19.49 17.60
CA ILE A 316 -12.02 -19.78 16.95
C ILE A 316 -12.03 -21.22 16.41
N LYS A 317 -10.95 -21.63 15.71
CA LYS A 317 -10.87 -22.95 15.09
C LYS A 317 -10.83 -24.08 16.12
N LEU A 318 -10.12 -23.91 17.23
CA LEU A 318 -10.05 -24.94 18.28
C LEU A 318 -11.33 -25.05 19.11
N THR A 319 -12.17 -24.02 19.10
CA THR A 319 -13.51 -24.08 19.69
C THR A 319 -14.58 -24.66 18.76
N GLU A 320 -14.23 -25.12 17.56
CA GLU A 320 -15.17 -25.73 16.60
C GLU A 320 -15.86 -27.00 17.15
N HIS A 321 -15.30 -27.65 18.17
CA HIS A 321 -15.96 -28.77 18.86
C HIS A 321 -17.03 -28.34 19.89
N SER A 322 -17.01 -27.08 20.32
CA SER A 322 -17.97 -26.50 21.29
C SER A 322 -18.97 -25.55 20.64
N ILE A 323 -18.64 -25.05 19.46
CA ILE A 323 -19.41 -24.09 18.68
C ILE A 323 -20.09 -24.83 17.53
N ASP A 324 -21.25 -24.38 17.07
CA ASP A 324 -21.80 -24.88 15.81
C ASP A 324 -20.74 -24.74 14.71
N GLU A 325 -20.36 -25.85 14.08
CA GLU A 325 -19.27 -25.93 13.10
C GLU A 325 -19.47 -24.90 11.97
N GLY A 326 -20.74 -24.59 11.67
CA GLY A 326 -21.14 -23.53 10.74
C GLY A 326 -20.65 -22.14 11.13
N ASP A 327 -20.76 -21.76 12.40
CA ASP A 327 -20.48 -20.42 12.93
C ASP A 327 -18.98 -20.12 12.96
N ALA A 328 -18.20 -21.01 13.57
CA ALA A 328 -16.74 -20.88 13.65
C ALA A 328 -16.12 -20.85 12.24
N THR A 329 -16.64 -21.69 11.34
CA THR A 329 -16.24 -21.71 9.94
C THR A 329 -16.66 -20.42 9.22
N ALA A 330 -17.86 -19.88 9.47
CA ALA A 330 -18.32 -18.65 8.85
C ALA A 330 -17.46 -17.44 9.24
N ILE A 331 -17.15 -17.27 10.53
CA ILE A 331 -16.29 -16.18 11.02
C ILE A 331 -14.89 -16.31 10.40
N THR A 332 -14.28 -17.50 10.50
CA THR A 332 -12.93 -17.76 9.97
C THR A 332 -12.88 -17.52 8.46
N ARG A 333 -13.85 -18.05 7.70
CA ARG A 333 -13.92 -17.88 6.24
C ARG A 333 -14.07 -16.42 5.85
N THR A 334 -14.91 -15.66 6.56
CA THR A 334 -15.16 -14.24 6.27
C THR A 334 -13.90 -13.40 6.45
N TRP A 335 -13.16 -13.62 7.54
CA TRP A 335 -11.96 -12.85 7.84
C TRP A 335 -10.75 -13.28 7.02
N THR A 336 -10.54 -14.58 6.83
CA THR A 336 -9.54 -15.08 5.89
C THR A 336 -9.81 -14.59 4.47
N GLY A 337 -11.07 -14.62 4.01
CA GLY A 337 -11.44 -14.10 2.70
C GLY A 337 -11.27 -12.58 2.57
N THR A 338 -11.45 -11.83 3.65
CA THR A 338 -11.18 -10.38 3.66
C THR A 338 -9.69 -10.10 3.58
N LEU A 339 -8.87 -10.82 4.37
CA LEU A 339 -7.43 -10.74 4.29
C LEU A 339 -6.90 -11.08 2.90
N LEU A 340 -7.34 -12.20 2.31
CA LEU A 340 -6.94 -12.64 0.97
C LEU A 340 -7.32 -11.62 -0.11
N ARG A 341 -8.52 -11.03 -0.06
CA ARG A 341 -8.91 -9.97 -1.01
C ARG A 341 -8.04 -8.72 -0.89
N ARG A 342 -7.64 -8.35 0.33
CA ARG A 342 -6.71 -7.23 0.54
C ARG A 342 -5.32 -7.54 0.02
N LEU A 343 -4.86 -8.78 0.20
CA LEU A 343 -3.56 -9.24 -0.30
C LEU A 343 -3.52 -9.33 -1.82
N ASP A 344 -4.59 -9.78 -2.46
CA ASP A 344 -4.70 -9.82 -3.92
C ASP A 344 -4.54 -8.42 -4.55
N GLN A 345 -4.93 -7.38 -3.82
CA GLN A 345 -4.75 -5.97 -4.21
C GLN A 345 -3.40 -5.38 -3.77
N ALA A 346 -2.61 -6.13 -3.00
CA ALA A 346 -1.37 -5.66 -2.43
C ALA A 346 -0.18 -5.93 -3.37
N PRO A 347 0.80 -5.01 -3.42
CA PRO A 347 2.12 -5.28 -3.99
C PRO A 347 2.71 -6.58 -3.45
N LEU A 348 3.52 -7.25 -4.28
CA LEU A 348 4.15 -8.52 -3.92
C LEU A 348 4.97 -8.41 -2.61
N GLU A 349 5.67 -7.30 -2.41
CA GLU A 349 6.51 -7.05 -1.24
C GLU A 349 5.68 -6.97 0.06
N ASP A 350 4.48 -6.40 -0.02
CA ASP A 350 3.55 -6.34 1.12
C ASP A 350 3.02 -7.73 1.47
N ARG A 351 2.71 -8.54 0.45
CA ARG A 351 2.25 -9.93 0.62
C ARG A 351 3.34 -10.80 1.27
N GLN A 352 4.56 -10.76 0.73
CA GLN A 352 5.70 -11.50 1.24
C GLN A 352 6.04 -11.13 2.67
N GLU A 353 6.03 -9.83 3.00
CA GLU A 353 6.29 -9.39 4.37
C GLU A 353 5.19 -9.83 5.34
N LEU A 354 3.92 -9.76 4.93
CA LEU A 354 2.84 -10.30 5.75
C LEU A 354 2.99 -11.81 5.95
N SER A 355 3.29 -12.57 4.89
CA SER A 355 3.54 -14.01 4.99
C SER A 355 4.67 -14.31 5.96
N ARG A 356 5.79 -13.58 5.85
CA ARG A 356 6.94 -13.70 6.76
C ARG A 356 6.55 -13.40 8.22
N LEU A 357 5.74 -12.37 8.46
CA LEU A 357 5.27 -12.01 9.81
C LEU A 357 4.34 -13.08 10.40
N LEU A 358 3.42 -13.63 9.60
CA LEU A 358 2.54 -14.72 10.02
C LEU A 358 3.32 -15.99 10.31
N ASP A 359 4.30 -16.35 9.48
CA ASP A 359 5.22 -17.46 9.72
C ASP A 359 6.02 -17.28 11.01
N GLN A 360 6.53 -16.07 11.26
CA GLN A 360 7.27 -15.77 12.47
C GLN A 360 6.38 -15.93 13.71
N ALA A 361 5.18 -15.33 13.68
CA ALA A 361 4.23 -15.44 14.76
C ALA A 361 3.78 -16.91 15.01
N ALA A 362 3.63 -17.72 13.95
CA ALA A 362 3.35 -19.14 14.06
C ALA A 362 4.49 -19.92 14.76
N ARG A 363 5.76 -19.56 14.52
CA ARG A 363 6.90 -20.20 15.17
C ARG A 363 7.00 -19.85 16.66
N GLU A 364 6.66 -18.62 17.01
CA GLU A 364 6.67 -18.07 18.37
C GLU A 364 5.48 -18.57 19.22
N GLU A 365 4.42 -19.10 18.60
CA GLU A 365 3.31 -19.72 19.32
C GLU A 365 3.78 -20.93 20.15
N THR A 366 3.39 -20.92 21.42
CA THR A 366 3.82 -21.89 22.44
C THR A 366 2.81 -23.00 22.63
N ASP A 367 1.53 -22.73 22.37
CA ASP A 367 0.49 -23.74 22.39
C ASP A 367 0.56 -24.61 21.13
N HIS A 368 0.78 -25.91 21.30
CA HIS A 368 0.99 -26.84 20.18
C HIS A 368 -0.18 -26.90 19.20
N ALA A 369 -1.42 -26.78 19.69
CA ALA A 369 -2.61 -26.84 18.84
C ALA A 369 -2.72 -25.56 18.00
N HIS A 370 -2.48 -24.40 18.61
CA HIS A 370 -2.45 -23.11 17.90
C HIS A 370 -1.29 -23.04 16.91
N LYS A 371 -0.12 -23.58 17.27
CA LYS A 371 1.05 -23.63 16.40
C LYS A 371 0.80 -24.42 15.12
N ALA A 372 0.16 -25.59 15.22
CA ALA A 372 -0.18 -26.40 14.05
C ALA A 372 -1.14 -25.66 13.11
N PHE A 373 -2.16 -24.99 13.65
CA PHE A 373 -3.07 -24.15 12.88
C PHE A 373 -2.34 -22.96 12.23
N ALA A 374 -1.54 -22.24 13.00
CA ALA A 374 -0.84 -21.04 12.56
C ALA A 374 0.13 -21.33 11.39
N SER A 375 0.87 -22.45 11.47
CA SER A 375 1.75 -22.88 10.38
C SER A 375 0.98 -23.22 9.10
N GLY A 376 -0.14 -23.95 9.21
CA GLY A 376 -0.97 -24.29 8.04
C GLY A 376 -1.65 -23.05 7.43
N PHE A 377 -2.04 -22.08 8.25
CA PHE A 377 -2.58 -20.81 7.79
C PHE A 377 -1.53 -20.00 7.02
N ALA A 378 -0.32 -19.85 7.57
CA ALA A 378 0.76 -19.12 6.91
C ALA A 378 1.15 -19.78 5.57
N GLU A 379 1.21 -21.12 5.51
CA GLU A 379 1.44 -21.86 4.28
C GLU A 379 0.34 -21.61 3.23
N THR A 380 -0.92 -21.53 3.65
CA THR A 380 -2.05 -21.22 2.75
C THR A 380 -1.92 -19.82 2.14
N ILE A 381 -1.48 -18.84 2.92
CA ILE A 381 -1.22 -17.48 2.43
C ILE A 381 -0.07 -17.50 1.41
N ALA A 382 1.02 -18.21 1.70
CA ALA A 382 2.17 -18.33 0.80
C ALA A 382 1.83 -19.03 -0.53
N GLN A 383 1.05 -20.12 -0.51
CA GLN A 383 0.64 -20.84 -1.72
C GLN A 383 -0.25 -20.00 -2.65
N THR A 384 -0.98 -19.03 -2.10
CA THR A 384 -1.78 -18.09 -2.91
C THR A 384 -0.87 -17.17 -3.75
N GLU A 385 0.39 -16.98 -3.36
CA GLU A 385 1.37 -16.20 -4.13
C GLU A 385 1.88 -16.97 -5.35
N GLU A 386 2.04 -18.30 -5.27
CA GLU A 386 2.59 -19.11 -6.37
C GLU A 386 1.59 -19.33 -7.53
N SER A 387 0.29 -19.12 -7.27
CA SER A 387 -0.78 -19.37 -8.23
C SER A 387 -1.17 -18.17 -9.09
N ASN A 388 -0.66 -16.97 -8.76
CA ASN A 388 -0.92 -15.69 -9.43
C ASN A 388 0.34 -15.17 -10.10
#